data_AF-R1HH07-F1
#
_entry.id   AF-R1HH07-F1
#
_cell.length_a   1.000
_cell.length_b   1.000
_cell.length_c   1.000
_cell.angle_alpha   90.00
_cell.angle_beta   90.00
_cell.angle_gamma   90.00
#
_symmetry.space_group_name_H-M   'P 1'
#
loop_
_entity.id
_entity.type
_entity.pdbx_description
1 polymer ?
#
loop_
_entity_poly.entity_id
_entity_poly.type
_entity_poly.pdbx_seq_one_letter_code
_entity_poly.pdbx_strand_id
1 'polypeptide(L)' 'ARAGKNRVHVDFGGDDRAAEVKRLVELGAKEVAEHEVPGLAWTVLVDPEGNEFCVSAGVH' A
#
# COMPACT_ATOMS: atom_id res chain seq x y z
N ALA A 1 -17.44 6.07 -20.78
CA ALA A 1 -16.22 6.28 -19.96
C ALA A 1 -15.74 4.92 -19.48
N ARG A 2 -14.46 4.56 -19.64
CA ARG A 2 -13.96 3.37 -18.94
C ARG A 2 -13.96 3.70 -17.44
N ALA A 3 -14.87 3.11 -16.69
CA ALA A 3 -14.75 2.95 -15.25
C ALA A 3 -13.64 1.91 -14.97
N GLY A 4 -12.40 2.25 -15.34
CA GLY A 4 -11.24 1.44 -15.04
C GLY A 4 -10.77 1.80 -13.64
N LYS A 5 -10.64 0.81 -12.75
CA LYS A 5 -10.04 0.97 -11.42
C LYS A 5 -8.77 1.80 -11.57
N ASN A 6 -8.76 2.99 -10.98
CA ASN A 6 -7.60 3.87 -10.99
C ASN A 6 -6.54 3.23 -10.09
N ARG A 7 -5.69 2.37 -10.68
CA ARG A 7 -4.60 1.69 -9.97
C ARG A 7 -3.43 2.67 -9.90
N VAL A 8 -3.40 3.46 -8.83
CA VAL A 8 -2.31 4.39 -8.56
C VAL A 8 -1.31 3.68 -7.64
N HIS A 9 -0.16 3.30 -8.18
CA HIS A 9 0.93 2.77 -7.37
C HIS A 9 1.67 3.94 -6.72
N VAL A 10 1.39 4.19 -5.44
CA VAL A 10 2.13 5.15 -4.62
C VAL A 10 3.01 4.33 -3.69
N ASP A 11 4.34 4.39 -3.87
CA ASP A 11 5.30 3.77 -2.95
C ASP A 11 5.61 4.74 -1.81
N PHE A 12 5.13 4.41 -0.60
CA PHE A 12 5.57 5.08 0.61
C PHE A 12 6.80 4.36 1.14
N GLY A 13 7.98 4.97 0.99
CA GLY A 13 9.19 4.53 1.68
C GLY A 13 9.18 5.05 3.11
N GLY A 14 9.11 4.15 4.08
CA GLY A 14 9.21 4.47 5.52
C GLY A 14 10.04 3.42 6.25
N ASP A 15 10.72 3.84 7.33
CA ASP A 15 11.56 2.95 8.15
C ASP A 15 10.75 1.86 8.86
N ASP A 16 9.43 2.06 9.02
CA ASP A 16 8.50 1.11 9.63
C ASP A 16 7.21 0.97 8.78
N ARG A 17 7.25 0.04 7.82
CA ARG A 17 6.11 -0.34 6.97
C ARG A 17 4.87 -0.71 7.80
N ALA A 18 5.05 -1.44 8.89
CA ALA A 18 3.91 -1.93 9.68
C ALA A 18 3.18 -0.76 10.36
N ALA A 19 3.92 0.23 10.85
CA ALA A 19 3.34 1.45 11.40
C ALA A 19 2.56 2.25 10.34
N GLU A 20 3.09 2.38 9.12
CA GLU A 20 2.42 3.14 8.05
C GLU A 20 1.17 2.43 7.54
N VAL A 21 1.25 1.11 7.33
CA VAL A 21 0.09 0.27 7.02
C VAL A 21 -0.99 0.44 8.09
N LYS A 22 -0.65 0.35 9.38
CA LYS A 22 -1.60 0.52 10.47
C LYS A 22 -2.27 1.90 10.42
N ARG A 23 -1.49 2.96 10.24
CA ARG A 23 -2.00 4.33 10.09
C ARG A 23 -3.00 4.44 8.94
N LEU A 24 -2.67 3.86 7.78
CA LEU A 24 -3.53 3.91 6.60
C LEU A 24 -4.83 3.12 6.79
N VAL A 25 -4.76 1.98 7.50
CA VAL A 25 -5.94 1.21 7.90
C VAL A 25 -6.82 2.01 8.86
N GLU A 26 -6.24 2.72 9.83
CA GLU A 26 -6.98 3.64 10.72
C GLU A 26 -7.66 4.80 9.96
N LEU A 27 -7.10 5.21 8.81
CA LEU A 27 -7.69 6.20 7.91
C LEU A 27 -8.75 5.61 6.95
N GLY A 28 -9.00 4.31 7.01
CA GLY A 28 -10.05 3.62 6.24
C GLY A 28 -9.56 2.77 5.07
N ALA A 29 -8.25 2.67 4.85
CA ALA A 29 -7.72 1.71 3.89
C ALA A 29 -7.90 0.27 4.38
N LYS A 30 -7.80 -0.69 3.46
CA LYS A 30 -7.89 -2.12 3.74
C LYS A 30 -6.68 -2.83 3.16
N GLU A 31 -6.00 -3.65 3.97
CA GLU A 31 -5.01 -4.57 3.44
C GLU A 31 -5.67 -5.60 2.52
N VAL A 32 -5.05 -5.84 1.37
CA VAL A 32 -5.52 -6.85 0.41
C VAL A 32 -4.48 -7.92 0.13
N ALA A 33 -3.19 -7.60 0.24
CA ALA A 33 -2.11 -8.57 0.09
C ALA A 33 -0.83 -8.08 0.77
N GLU A 34 0.00 -9.01 1.19
CA GLU A 34 1.37 -8.74 1.62
C GLU A 34 2.32 -9.54 0.74
N HIS A 35 3.43 -8.91 0.35
CA HIS A 35 4.44 -9.51 -0.50
C HIS A 35 5.83 -9.25 0.07
N GLU A 36 6.69 -10.26 -0.04
CA GLU A 36 8.08 -10.20 0.39
C GLU A 36 8.95 -10.94 -0.62
N VAL A 37 10.01 -10.29 -1.05
CA VAL A 37 11.10 -10.85 -1.85
C VAL A 37 12.43 -10.45 -1.20
N PRO A 38 13.55 -11.15 -1.48
CA PRO A 38 14.85 -10.78 -0.92
C PRO A 38 15.19 -9.30 -1.18
N GLY A 39 15.22 -8.51 -0.11
CA GLY A 39 15.56 -7.08 -0.16
C GLY A 39 14.39 -6.12 -0.40
N LEU A 40 13.15 -6.59 -0.53
CA LEU A 40 11.98 -5.73 -0.70
C LEU A 40 10.73 -6.38 -0.11
N ALA A 41 10.00 -5.66 0.73
CA ALA A 41 8.73 -6.11 1.28
C ALA A 41 7.69 -5.00 1.16
N TRP A 42 6.48 -5.32 0.72
CA TRP A 42 5.41 -4.35 0.55
C TRP A 42 4.03 -4.92 0.89
N THR A 43 3.15 -4.01 1.30
CA THR A 43 1.74 -4.30 1.59
C THR A 43 0.87 -3.58 0.57
N VAL A 44 -0.04 -4.30 -0.06
CA VAL A 44 -1.04 -3.73 -0.97
C VAL A 44 -2.26 -3.33 -0.15
N LEU A 45 -2.69 -2.09 -0.33
CA LEU A 45 -3.84 -1.49 0.34
C LEU A 45 -4.87 -1.02 -0.69
N VAL A 46 -6.14 -1.02 -0.30
CA VAL A 46 -7.24 -0.39 -1.02
C VAL A 46 -7.84 0.71 -0.17
N ASP A 47 -7.91 1.94 -0.69
CA ASP A 47 -8.53 3.06 0.00
C ASP A 47 -10.08 2.97 -0.01
N PRO A 48 -10.80 3.82 0.76
CA PRO A 48 -12.27 3.85 0.75
C PRO A 48 -12.91 4.12 -0.62
N GLU A 49 -12.19 4.75 -1.55
CA GLU A 49 -12.64 5.06 -2.91
C GLU A 49 -12.42 3.89 -3.89
N GLY A 50 -11.72 2.84 -3.45
CA GLY A 50 -11.42 1.65 -4.23
C GLY A 50 -10.12 1.72 -5.03
N ASN A 51 -9.24 2.69 -4.74
CA ASN A 51 -7.92 2.79 -5.35
C ASN A 51 -6.94 1.83 -4.66
N GLU A 52 -6.14 1.13 -5.45
CA GLU A 52 -5.13 0.16 -4.99
C GLU A 52 -3.74 0.79 -5.02
N PHE A 53 -3.00 0.72 -3.92
CA PHE A 53 -1.64 1.27 -3.76
C PHE A 53 -0.76 0.38 -2.86
N CYS A 54 0.54 0.65 -2.74
CA CYS A 54 1.51 -0.23 -2.06
C CYS A 54 2.38 0.51 -1.04
N VAL A 55 2.63 -0.07 0.13
CA VAL A 55 3.53 0.52 1.14
C VAL A 55 4.73 -0.41 1.30
N SER A 56 5.94 0.09 1.09
CA SER A 56 7.16 -0.73 1.12
C SER A 56 8.12 -0.31 2.24
N ALA A 57 8.79 -1.31 2.83
CA ALA A 57 9.95 -1.08 3.69
C ALA A 57 11.19 -1.18 2.80
N GLY A 58 11.61 -0.06 2.21
CA GLY A 58 12.80 0.00 1.37
C GLY A 58 13.60 1.26 1.64
N VAL A 59 14.88 1.12 1.95
CA VAL A 59 15.86 2.20 1.80
C VAL A 59 15.97 2.53 0.32
N HIS A 60 15.79 3.80 -0.03
CA HIS A 60 16.12 4.29 -1.36
C HIS A 60 17.62 4.21 -1.63
#